data_AF-A0A7C6DGY8-F1
#
_entry.id   AF-A0A7C6DGY8-F1
#
_cell.length_a   1.000
_cell.length_b   1.000
_cell.length_c   1.000
_cell.angle_alpha   90.00
_cell.angle_beta   90.00
_cell.angle_gamma   90.00
#
_symmetry.space_group_name_H-M   'P 1'
#
loop_
_entity.id
_entity.type
_entity.pdbx_description
1 polymer ?
#
loop_
_entity_poly.entity_id
_entity_poly.type
_entity_poly.pdbx_seq_one_letter_code
_entity_poly.pdbx_strand_id
1 'polypeptide(L)'
;MTGALQVAEPERPFWYTSGTFGPFYINTHYLFGGAEAAQSLLKQIEVELESMPTFYEHIQALIQEQLLHNEIYACIMELTLQQLERDFDLATIDVISGGERRDFFFSLPLAEKLQKPHLSLRKDGAAYLHTSSNAEKWGGKSAKEGKYSCVSQPELKGKNILHVADIVTLASSWLERWLPAVEECNGSIHYGFAILDRCQGGLSRLAAAGVEAVVLQNTDSDFFSAAVEAGMLSQAQADQVVAFLRDPAAYEKELLAAQPEFLLEEIAAGGRNGERARLYLERMA
;
A
#
# COMPACT_ATOMS: atom_id res chain seq x y z
N MET A 1 8.79 18.19 -0.17
CA MET A 1 8.02 17.14 -0.88
C MET A 1 8.55 15.77 -0.47
N THR A 2 7.69 14.75 -0.34
CA THR A 2 8.07 13.42 0.16
C THR A 2 8.76 12.52 -0.88
N GLY A 3 8.62 12.83 -2.17
CA GLY A 3 9.08 11.97 -3.25
C GLY A 3 8.23 10.70 -3.43
N ALA A 4 7.00 10.68 -2.90
CA ALA A 4 6.08 9.56 -3.03
C ALA A 4 5.67 9.29 -4.48
N LEU A 5 5.59 10.33 -5.31
CA LEU A 5 5.45 10.24 -6.76
C LEU A 5 6.78 10.65 -7.40
N GLN A 6 7.26 9.83 -8.33
CA GLN A 6 8.38 10.17 -9.22
C GLN A 6 7.95 9.93 -10.64
N VAL A 7 8.13 10.94 -11.50
CA VAL A 7 7.86 10.85 -12.94
C VAL A 7 9.17 11.08 -13.68
N ALA A 8 9.43 10.22 -14.65
CA ALA A 8 10.62 10.24 -15.49
C ALA A 8 10.60 11.43 -16.45
N GLU A 9 11.78 11.85 -16.89
CA GLU A 9 11.85 12.64 -18.12
C GLU A 9 11.38 11.77 -19.31
N PRO A 10 10.71 12.36 -20.33
CA PRO A 10 10.12 11.59 -21.43
C PRO A 10 11.08 10.62 -22.11
N GLU A 11 12.38 10.95 -22.15
CA GLU A 11 13.38 10.15 -22.82
C GLU A 11 14.03 9.08 -21.91
N ARG A 12 13.77 9.10 -20.60
CA ARG A 12 14.51 8.28 -19.61
C ARG A 12 13.54 7.53 -18.68
N PRO A 13 12.80 6.54 -19.20
CA PRO A 13 11.83 5.81 -18.39
C PRO A 13 12.51 5.06 -17.24
N PHE A 14 11.71 4.68 -16.25
CA PHE A 14 12.17 3.82 -15.18
C PHE A 14 12.04 2.34 -15.54
N TRP A 15 13.10 1.58 -15.24
CA TRP A 15 13.06 0.13 -15.31
C TRP A 15 12.34 -0.49 -14.11
N TYR A 16 11.27 -1.25 -14.36
CA TYR A 16 10.55 -2.05 -13.37
C TYR A 16 11.24 -3.39 -13.09
N THR A 17 10.94 -3.99 -11.93
CA THR A 17 11.50 -5.30 -11.53
C THR A 17 11.02 -6.46 -12.39
N SER A 18 9.86 -6.31 -13.05
CA SER A 18 9.34 -7.20 -14.08
C SER A 18 10.23 -7.29 -15.32
N GLY A 19 11.18 -6.36 -15.49
CA GLY A 19 11.96 -6.20 -16.71
C GLY A 19 11.25 -5.39 -17.80
N THR A 20 10.11 -4.77 -17.48
CA THR A 20 9.45 -3.74 -18.31
C THR A 20 9.91 -2.34 -17.90
N PHE A 21 9.50 -1.29 -18.60
CA PHE A 21 9.81 0.09 -18.22
C PHE A 21 8.60 1.02 -18.35
N GLY A 22 8.61 2.12 -17.60
CA GLY A 22 7.48 3.05 -17.59
C GLY A 22 7.82 4.41 -17.00
N PRO A 23 6.90 5.37 -17.11
CA PRO A 23 7.21 6.77 -16.86
C PRO A 23 7.16 7.17 -15.39
N PHE A 24 6.73 6.31 -14.47
CA PHE A 24 6.56 6.73 -13.07
C PHE A 24 6.67 5.61 -12.03
N TYR A 25 6.93 6.02 -10.80
CA TYR A 25 6.83 5.23 -9.58
C TYR A 25 5.94 5.91 -8.54
N ILE A 26 5.22 5.08 -7.78
CA ILE A 26 4.50 5.51 -6.58
C ILE A 26 4.96 4.68 -5.40
N ASN A 27 5.40 5.36 -4.35
CA ASN A 27 5.77 4.81 -3.05
C ASN A 27 4.92 5.49 -1.98
N THR A 28 3.71 4.98 -1.75
CA THR A 28 2.72 5.60 -0.85
C THR A 28 3.21 5.71 0.60
N HIS A 29 3.95 4.71 1.09
CA HIS A 29 4.62 4.77 2.38
C HIS A 29 5.58 5.97 2.55
N TYR A 30 6.05 6.63 1.49
CA TYR A 30 6.84 7.86 1.62
C TYR A 30 5.99 9.04 2.10
N LEU A 31 4.66 8.96 2.05
CA LEU A 31 3.77 9.94 2.71
C LEU A 31 4.03 10.02 4.22
N PHE A 32 4.66 9.00 4.82
CA PHE A 32 5.08 9.00 6.21
C PHE A 32 6.11 10.08 6.56
N GLY A 33 6.84 10.63 5.60
CA GLY A 33 7.87 11.64 5.86
C GLY A 33 9.07 11.59 4.92
N GLY A 34 8.87 11.06 3.71
CA GLY A 34 9.90 10.81 2.72
C GLY A 34 10.54 9.44 2.85
N ALA A 35 11.48 9.17 1.93
CA ALA A 35 12.12 7.87 1.80
C ALA A 35 12.85 7.43 3.08
N GLU A 36 13.62 8.31 3.71
CA GLU A 36 14.41 7.97 4.90
C GLU A 36 13.53 7.57 6.08
N ALA A 37 12.53 8.39 6.44
CA ALA A 37 11.60 8.09 7.52
C ALA A 37 10.80 6.80 7.25
N ALA A 38 10.32 6.63 6.02
CA ALA A 38 9.55 5.44 5.65
C ALA A 38 10.39 4.16 5.69
N GLN A 39 11.65 4.21 5.23
CA GLN A 39 12.55 3.06 5.31
C GLN A 39 12.97 2.74 6.75
N SER A 40 13.14 3.78 7.59
CA SER A 40 13.40 3.59 9.02
C SER A 40 12.27 2.83 9.69
N LEU A 41 11.01 3.26 9.51
CA LEU A 41 9.85 2.56 10.08
C LEU A 41 9.69 1.16 9.48
N LEU A 42 9.89 0.96 8.17
CA LEU A 42 9.83 -0.36 7.55
C LEU A 42 10.80 -1.35 8.19
N LYS A 43 12.03 -0.90 8.47
CA LYS A 43 13.04 -1.72 9.14
C LYS A 43 12.64 -2.04 10.59
N GLN A 44 12.04 -1.09 11.30
CA GLN A 44 11.53 -1.35 12.66
C GLN A 44 10.37 -2.35 12.62
N ILE A 45 9.43 -2.20 11.68
CA ILE A 45 8.38 -3.18 11.45
C ILE A 45 9.02 -4.54 11.25
N GLU A 46 9.95 -4.71 10.30
CA GLU A 46 10.62 -5.99 10.03
C GLU A 46 11.22 -6.67 11.27
N VAL A 47 11.87 -5.90 12.14
CA VAL A 47 12.48 -6.42 13.37
C VAL A 47 11.42 -6.83 14.38
N GLU A 48 10.39 -6.02 14.57
CA GLU A 48 9.37 -6.20 15.62
C GLU A 48 8.31 -7.27 15.28
N LEU A 49 8.28 -7.81 14.06
CA LEU A 49 7.32 -8.86 13.67
C LEU A 49 7.41 -10.13 14.54
N GLU A 50 8.58 -10.37 15.13
CA GLU A 50 8.84 -11.49 16.04
C GLU A 50 8.57 -11.14 17.51
N SER A 51 8.24 -9.88 17.81
CA SER A 51 8.09 -9.34 19.18
C SER A 51 6.64 -9.39 19.70
N MET A 52 5.88 -10.44 19.42
CA MET A 52 4.51 -10.54 19.96
C MET A 52 4.55 -10.80 21.49
N PRO A 53 3.75 -10.09 22.32
CA PRO A 53 2.63 -9.22 21.96
C PRO A 53 2.96 -7.72 21.84
N THR A 54 4.21 -7.28 21.96
CA THR A 54 4.60 -5.86 22.05
C THR A 54 4.73 -5.13 20.72
N PHE A 55 4.71 -5.86 19.59
CA PHE A 55 4.78 -5.32 18.23
C PHE A 55 3.91 -4.07 18.00
N TYR A 56 2.61 -4.17 18.32
CA TYR A 56 1.65 -3.10 18.01
C TYR A 56 2.02 -1.80 18.71
N GLU A 57 2.28 -1.84 20.02
CA GLU A 57 2.56 -0.67 20.81
C GLU A 57 3.91 -0.03 20.47
N HIS A 58 4.92 -0.83 20.13
CA HIS A 58 6.21 -0.31 19.68
C HIS A 58 6.10 0.44 18.35
N ILE A 59 5.47 -0.18 17.34
CA ILE A 59 5.30 0.45 16.03
C ILE A 59 4.35 1.65 16.11
N GLN A 60 3.27 1.52 16.89
CA GLN A 60 2.31 2.61 17.09
C GLN A 60 2.97 3.82 17.75
N ALA A 61 3.90 3.65 18.70
CA ALA A 61 4.62 4.76 19.30
C ALA A 61 5.44 5.56 18.28
N LEU A 62 6.14 4.87 17.37
CA LEU A 62 6.89 5.51 16.28
C LEU A 62 5.97 6.25 15.30
N ILE A 63 4.82 5.66 14.98
CA ILE A 63 3.82 6.29 14.12
C ILE A 63 3.22 7.54 14.78
N GLN A 64 2.91 7.48 16.08
CA GLN A 64 2.40 8.63 16.83
C GLN A 64 3.42 9.76 16.91
N GLU A 65 4.70 9.46 17.11
CA GLU A 65 5.77 10.46 17.04
C GLU A 65 5.79 11.13 15.65
N GLN A 66 5.65 10.35 14.57
CA GLN A 66 5.62 10.90 13.22
C GLN A 66 4.39 11.77 12.97
N LEU A 67 3.21 11.37 13.45
CA LEU A 67 1.98 12.15 13.35
C LEU A 67 2.09 13.53 14.00
N LEU A 68 2.85 13.65 15.10
CA LEU A 68 3.06 14.92 15.79
C LEU A 68 4.00 15.87 15.05
N HIS A 69 4.94 15.33 14.26
CA HIS A 69 6.02 16.11 13.66
C HIS A 69 5.97 16.22 12.13
N ASN A 70 5.10 15.45 11.47
CA ASN A 70 4.97 15.45 10.02
C ASN A 70 3.57 15.88 9.57
N GLU A 71 3.45 17.14 9.15
CA GLU A 71 2.18 17.74 8.73
C GLU A 71 1.54 17.02 7.53
N ILE A 72 2.36 16.52 6.58
CA ILE A 72 1.85 15.80 5.39
C ILE A 72 1.20 14.49 5.83
N TYR A 73 1.88 13.71 6.65
CA TYR A 73 1.37 12.44 7.12
C TYR A 73 0.12 12.64 8.00
N ALA A 74 0.15 13.61 8.92
CA ALA A 74 -1.01 13.98 9.72
C ALA A 74 -2.22 14.39 8.86
N CYS A 75 -2.00 15.19 7.82
CA CYS A 75 -3.03 15.60 6.88
C CYS A 75 -3.63 14.40 6.11
N ILE A 76 -2.78 13.49 5.61
CA ILE A 76 -3.27 12.27 4.93
C ILE A 76 -4.11 11.39 5.86
N MET A 77 -3.70 11.25 7.12
CA MET A 77 -4.48 10.46 8.09
C MET A 77 -5.82 11.12 8.42
N GLU A 78 -5.87 12.45 8.52
CA GLU A 78 -7.11 13.20 8.74
C GLU A 78 -8.06 13.09 7.53
N LEU A 79 -7.55 13.29 6.31
CA LEU A 79 -8.33 13.12 5.08
C LEU A 79 -8.85 11.68 4.94
N THR A 80 -8.03 10.70 5.31
CA THR A 80 -8.43 9.29 5.35
C THR A 80 -9.59 9.07 6.33
N LEU A 81 -9.51 9.62 7.54
CA LEU A 81 -10.58 9.49 8.53
C LEU A 81 -11.88 10.13 8.03
N GLN A 82 -11.81 11.34 7.47
CA GLN A 82 -12.99 12.05 6.93
C GLN A 82 -13.65 11.27 5.78
N GLN A 83 -12.85 10.66 4.91
CA GLN A 83 -13.34 9.80 3.84
C GLN A 83 -14.04 8.55 4.41
N LEU A 84 -13.42 7.90 5.38
CA LEU A 84 -13.98 6.72 6.05
C LEU A 84 -15.32 7.02 6.76
N GLU A 85 -15.41 8.16 7.46
CA GLU A 85 -16.64 8.60 8.14
C GLU A 85 -17.77 8.93 7.17
N ARG A 86 -17.43 9.34 5.94
CA ARG A 86 -18.41 9.62 4.90
C ARG A 86 -18.92 8.36 4.21
N ASP A 87 -18.02 7.42 3.95
CA ASP A 87 -18.31 6.28 3.08
C ASP A 87 -18.75 5.02 3.87
N PHE A 88 -18.44 4.93 5.17
CA PHE A 88 -18.78 3.78 6.01
C PHE A 88 -19.46 4.17 7.33
N ASP A 89 -20.35 3.31 7.81
CA ASP A 89 -20.83 3.37 9.20
C ASP A 89 -19.79 2.75 10.14
N LEU A 90 -18.84 3.56 10.60
CA LEU A 90 -17.73 3.14 11.47
C LEU A 90 -18.18 2.60 12.83
N ALA A 91 -19.43 2.84 13.25
CA ALA A 91 -19.97 2.23 14.46
C ALA A 91 -20.16 0.72 14.29
N THR A 92 -20.43 0.26 13.06
CA THR A 92 -20.63 -1.16 12.73
C THR A 92 -19.33 -1.95 12.54
N ILE A 93 -18.22 -1.25 12.29
CA ILE A 93 -16.90 -1.88 12.12
C ILE A 93 -16.37 -2.35 13.48
N ASP A 94 -16.04 -3.64 13.59
CA ASP A 94 -15.51 -4.23 14.82
C ASP A 94 -13.98 -4.19 14.87
N VAL A 95 -13.32 -4.35 13.72
CA VAL A 95 -11.87 -4.57 13.62
C VAL A 95 -11.30 -3.81 12.43
N ILE A 96 -10.16 -3.13 12.65
CA ILE A 96 -9.34 -2.59 11.56
C ILE A 96 -8.24 -3.60 11.27
N SER A 97 -8.03 -3.97 10.01
CA SER A 97 -6.93 -4.86 9.61
C SER A 97 -5.98 -4.19 8.65
N GLY A 98 -4.73 -4.67 8.61
CA GLY A 98 -3.73 -4.26 7.63
C GLY A 98 -2.80 -5.42 7.30
N GLY A 99 -2.31 -5.44 6.06
CA GLY A 99 -1.38 -6.45 5.56
C GLY A 99 0.10 -6.10 5.77
N GLU A 100 0.89 -7.13 6.04
CA GLU A 100 2.33 -7.01 6.11
C GLU A 100 2.92 -6.45 4.79
N ARG A 101 3.65 -5.33 4.74
CA ARG A 101 4.14 -4.46 5.83
C ARG A 101 3.69 -3.01 5.71
N ARG A 102 3.42 -2.54 4.49
CA ARG A 102 3.21 -1.10 4.23
C ARG A 102 1.82 -0.64 4.65
N ASP A 103 0.86 -1.55 4.72
CA ASP A 103 -0.49 -1.24 5.17
C ASP A 103 -0.49 -0.77 6.63
N PHE A 104 0.46 -1.25 7.45
CA PHE A 104 0.63 -0.85 8.85
C PHE A 104 0.89 0.65 9.05
N PHE A 105 1.44 1.33 8.05
CA PHE A 105 1.59 2.79 8.06
C PHE A 105 0.24 3.52 8.15
N PHE A 106 -0.86 2.87 7.78
CA PHE A 106 -2.16 3.52 7.73
C PHE A 106 -3.17 2.80 8.64
N SER A 107 -3.11 1.47 8.72
CA SER A 107 -4.05 0.68 9.51
C SER A 107 -3.86 0.83 11.03
N LEU A 108 -2.60 0.88 11.51
CA LEU A 108 -2.30 1.00 12.94
C LEU A 108 -2.77 2.34 13.53
N PRO A 109 -2.43 3.51 12.94
CA PRO A 109 -2.91 4.79 13.46
C PRO A 109 -4.42 4.93 13.35
N LEU A 110 -5.07 4.34 12.33
CA LEU A 110 -6.54 4.34 12.24
C LEU A 110 -7.18 3.50 13.33
N ALA A 111 -6.66 2.31 13.63
CA ALA A 111 -7.17 1.48 14.71
C ALA A 111 -7.13 2.22 16.06
N GLU A 112 -6.02 2.89 16.36
CA GLU A 112 -5.87 3.72 17.56
C GLU A 112 -6.86 4.89 17.58
N LYS A 113 -6.95 5.65 16.47
CA LYS A 113 -7.82 6.82 16.36
C LYS A 113 -9.30 6.44 16.49
N LEU A 114 -9.70 5.31 15.92
CA LEU A 114 -11.07 4.78 15.97
C LEU A 114 -11.36 3.95 17.22
N GLN A 115 -10.35 3.73 18.09
CA GLN A 115 -10.45 2.90 19.28
C GLN A 115 -10.96 1.48 18.98
N LYS A 116 -10.49 0.90 17.87
CA LYS A 116 -10.83 -0.46 17.44
C LYS A 116 -9.61 -1.37 17.60
N PRO A 117 -9.80 -2.67 17.91
CA PRO A 117 -8.75 -3.66 17.80
C PRO A 117 -8.11 -3.65 16.40
N HIS A 118 -6.80 -3.86 16.35
CA HIS A 118 -6.07 -3.98 15.10
C HIS A 118 -5.73 -5.44 14.80
N LEU A 119 -6.02 -5.90 13.59
CA LEU A 119 -5.64 -7.22 13.10
C LEU A 119 -4.47 -7.11 12.12
N SER A 120 -3.29 -7.51 12.58
CA SER A 120 -2.08 -7.60 11.75
C SER A 120 -2.08 -8.91 10.97
N LEU A 121 -2.16 -8.83 9.64
CA LEU A 121 -2.09 -10.00 8.74
C LEU A 121 -0.67 -10.18 8.22
N ARG A 122 -0.11 -11.37 8.41
CA ARG A 122 1.27 -11.74 8.06
C ARG A 122 1.30 -12.45 6.71
N LYS A 123 2.41 -12.34 5.97
CA LYS A 123 2.57 -12.96 4.65
C LYS A 123 2.55 -14.49 4.67
N ASP A 124 2.79 -15.09 5.83
CA ASP A 124 2.71 -16.53 6.07
C ASP A 124 1.31 -17.02 6.44
N GLY A 125 0.31 -16.13 6.45
CA GLY A 125 -1.08 -16.43 6.81
C GLY A 125 -1.39 -16.25 8.30
N ALA A 126 -0.40 -15.96 9.15
CA ALA A 126 -0.67 -15.71 10.55
C ALA A 126 -1.46 -14.40 10.75
N ALA A 127 -2.44 -14.43 11.64
CA ALA A 127 -3.22 -13.26 12.05
C ALA A 127 -3.02 -12.97 13.54
N TYR A 128 -2.72 -11.72 13.88
CA TYR A 128 -2.53 -11.26 15.25
C TYR A 128 -3.48 -10.11 15.55
N LEU A 129 -4.42 -10.33 16.47
CA LEU A 129 -5.31 -9.29 16.96
C LEU A 129 -4.70 -8.61 18.17
N HIS A 130 -4.48 -7.30 18.06
CA HIS A 130 -4.00 -6.42 19.10
C HIS A 130 -5.21 -5.74 19.75
N THR A 131 -5.37 -5.95 21.04
CA THR A 131 -6.48 -5.37 21.80
C THR A 131 -6.02 -4.96 23.19
N SER A 132 -6.44 -3.78 23.62
CA SER A 132 -6.15 -3.23 24.95
C SER A 132 -6.97 -3.88 26.07
N SER A 133 -8.03 -4.60 25.73
CA SER A 133 -8.90 -5.29 26.69
C SER A 133 -9.61 -6.50 26.07
N ASN A 134 -10.13 -7.38 26.93
CA ASN A 134 -10.99 -8.49 26.53
C ASN A 134 -10.38 -9.47 25.50
N ALA A 135 -9.05 -9.66 25.50
CA ALA A 135 -8.37 -10.59 24.59
C ALA A 135 -8.97 -12.00 24.64
N GLU A 136 -9.40 -12.45 25.81
CA GLU A 136 -10.02 -13.75 26.05
C GLU A 136 -11.35 -13.95 25.29
N LYS A 137 -12.00 -12.89 24.81
CA LYS A 137 -13.27 -12.97 24.07
C LYS A 137 -13.10 -13.28 22.59
N TRP A 138 -11.88 -13.19 22.07
CA TRP A 138 -11.60 -13.31 20.64
C TRP A 138 -11.18 -14.71 20.22
N GLY A 139 -11.33 -15.74 21.06
CA GLY A 139 -10.83 -17.08 20.73
C GLY A 139 -9.31 -17.10 20.51
N GLY A 140 -8.78 -18.16 19.91
CA GLY A 140 -7.34 -18.24 19.59
C GLY A 140 -6.40 -18.40 20.80
N LYS A 141 -5.10 -18.19 20.57
CA LYS A 141 -4.07 -18.25 21.62
C LYS A 141 -3.66 -16.84 22.05
N SER A 142 -3.96 -16.50 23.28
CA SER A 142 -3.59 -15.21 23.86
C SER A 142 -2.12 -15.22 24.31
N ALA A 143 -1.41 -14.13 24.04
CA ALA A 143 -0.10 -13.82 24.59
C ALA A 143 -0.21 -12.52 25.41
N LYS A 144 0.52 -12.46 26.53
CA LYS A 144 0.53 -11.28 27.41
C LYS A 144 1.93 -11.05 27.96
N GLU A 145 2.40 -9.81 27.88
CA GLU A 145 3.64 -9.36 28.49
C GLU A 145 3.42 -8.01 29.16
N GLY A 146 3.48 -7.97 30.49
CA GLY A 146 3.14 -6.77 31.25
C GLY A 146 1.70 -6.29 30.95
N LYS A 147 1.58 -5.09 30.37
CA LYS A 147 0.30 -4.49 29.97
C LYS A 147 -0.12 -4.85 28.53
N TYR A 148 0.76 -5.45 27.75
CA TYR A 148 0.56 -5.72 26.33
C TYR A 148 -0.09 -7.08 26.13
N SER A 149 -1.04 -7.18 25.20
CA SER A 149 -1.69 -8.44 24.87
C SER A 149 -2.09 -8.53 23.41
N CYS A 150 -1.94 -9.72 22.85
CA CYS A 150 -2.45 -10.04 21.53
C CYS A 150 -3.08 -11.44 21.51
N VAL A 151 -3.85 -11.71 20.47
CA VAL A 151 -4.45 -13.02 20.20
C VAL A 151 -3.99 -13.48 18.84
N SER A 152 -3.28 -14.61 18.78
CA SER A 152 -2.93 -15.26 17.51
C SER A 152 -4.09 -16.13 17.03
N GLN A 153 -4.40 -16.04 15.74
CA GLN A 153 -5.51 -16.73 15.08
C GLN A 153 -6.84 -16.55 15.85
N PRO A 154 -7.33 -15.30 15.97
CA PRO A 154 -8.59 -15.01 16.64
C PRO A 154 -9.78 -15.65 15.89
N GLU A 155 -10.89 -15.83 16.60
CA GLU A 155 -12.21 -16.14 16.09
C GLU A 155 -12.91 -14.84 15.66
N LEU A 156 -13.14 -14.70 14.36
CA LEU A 156 -13.65 -13.50 13.71
C LEU A 156 -15.06 -13.69 13.13
N LYS A 157 -15.74 -14.80 13.42
CA LYS A 157 -17.09 -15.06 12.93
C LYS A 157 -18.06 -13.94 13.29
N GLY A 158 -18.69 -13.40 12.25
CA GLY A 158 -19.70 -12.34 12.37
C GLY A 158 -19.13 -10.97 12.71
N LYS A 159 -17.80 -10.78 12.63
CA LYS A 159 -17.14 -9.49 12.83
C LYS A 159 -17.08 -8.72 11.52
N ASN A 160 -17.40 -7.44 11.58
CA ASN A 160 -17.22 -6.52 10.46
C ASN A 160 -15.78 -6.02 10.45
N ILE A 161 -15.04 -6.38 9.41
CA ILE A 161 -13.62 -6.05 9.27
C ILE A 161 -13.46 -5.02 8.15
N LEU A 162 -12.81 -3.90 8.49
CA LEU A 162 -12.32 -2.92 7.52
C LEU A 162 -10.83 -3.17 7.30
N HIS A 163 -10.46 -3.59 6.09
CA HIS A 163 -9.06 -3.73 5.71
C HIS A 163 -8.54 -2.44 5.08
N VAL A 164 -7.42 -1.95 5.60
CA VAL A 164 -6.76 -0.73 5.15
C VAL A 164 -5.47 -1.10 4.46
N ALA A 165 -5.24 -0.58 3.25
CA ALA A 165 -4.02 -0.82 2.47
C ALA A 165 -3.32 0.46 2.04
N ASP A 166 -2.02 0.37 1.78
CA ASP A 166 -1.23 1.49 1.27
C ASP A 166 -1.56 1.82 -0.18
N ILE A 167 -1.77 0.81 -1.03
CA ILE A 167 -2.09 0.97 -2.45
C ILE A 167 -2.80 -0.27 -3.00
N VAL A 168 -3.76 -0.04 -3.90
CA VAL A 168 -4.37 -1.09 -4.72
C VAL A 168 -3.82 -1.02 -6.15
N THR A 169 -3.47 -2.19 -6.68
CA THR A 169 -3.02 -2.38 -8.06
C THR A 169 -3.95 -3.38 -8.75
N LEU A 170 -3.55 -4.65 -8.83
CA LEU A 170 -4.38 -5.77 -9.26
C LEU A 170 -5.09 -6.46 -8.08
N ALA A 171 -4.94 -5.95 -6.86
CA ALA A 171 -5.47 -6.55 -5.63
C ALA A 171 -4.99 -7.98 -5.32
N SER A 172 -3.90 -8.46 -5.95
CA SER A 172 -3.36 -9.81 -5.71
C SER A 172 -3.03 -10.09 -4.25
N SER A 173 -2.46 -9.13 -3.50
CA SER A 173 -2.18 -9.32 -2.07
C SER A 173 -3.44 -9.61 -1.26
N TRP A 174 -4.55 -8.95 -1.59
CA TRP A 174 -5.82 -9.17 -0.91
C TRP A 174 -6.36 -10.57 -1.21
N LEU A 175 -6.51 -10.88 -2.49
CA LEU A 175 -7.14 -12.12 -2.96
C LEU A 175 -6.33 -13.37 -2.61
N GLU A 176 -5.01 -13.28 -2.67
CA GLU A 176 -4.12 -14.43 -2.50
C GLU A 176 -3.63 -14.60 -1.05
N ARG A 177 -3.77 -13.57 -0.19
CA ARG A 177 -3.23 -13.62 1.19
C ARG A 177 -4.18 -13.09 2.25
N TRP A 178 -4.68 -11.87 2.09
CA TRP A 178 -5.41 -11.20 3.19
C TRP A 178 -6.82 -11.75 3.40
N LEU A 179 -7.58 -11.98 2.32
CA LEU A 179 -8.90 -12.62 2.43
C LEU A 179 -8.76 -14.06 2.98
N PRO A 180 -7.89 -14.93 2.43
CA PRO A 180 -7.69 -16.27 2.98
C PRO A 180 -7.27 -16.29 4.46
N ALA A 181 -6.34 -15.42 4.88
CA ALA A 181 -5.88 -15.37 6.28
C ALA A 181 -7.02 -15.01 7.25
N VAL A 182 -7.95 -14.16 6.84
CA VAL A 182 -9.15 -13.83 7.64
C VAL A 182 -10.19 -14.95 7.60
N GLU A 183 -10.34 -15.64 6.48
CA GLU A 183 -11.20 -16.82 6.35
C GLU A 183 -10.74 -17.97 7.27
N GLU A 184 -9.42 -18.18 7.41
CA GLU A 184 -8.84 -19.14 8.37
C GLU A 184 -9.20 -18.81 9.83
N CYS A 185 -9.48 -17.54 10.12
CA CYS A 185 -9.99 -17.04 11.39
C CYS A 185 -11.54 -17.07 11.49
N ASN A 186 -12.22 -17.76 10.58
CA ASN A 186 -13.69 -17.78 10.42
C ASN A 186 -14.32 -16.39 10.17
N GLY A 187 -13.53 -15.41 9.75
CA GLY A 187 -13.98 -14.05 9.44
C GLY A 187 -14.22 -13.83 7.95
N SER A 188 -14.62 -12.61 7.59
CA SER A 188 -14.65 -12.13 6.21
C SER A 188 -14.36 -10.63 6.18
N ILE A 189 -13.60 -10.18 5.19
CA ILE A 189 -13.37 -8.76 4.93
C ILE A 189 -14.47 -8.31 3.96
N HIS A 190 -15.36 -7.44 4.42
CA HIS A 190 -16.40 -6.85 3.57
C HIS A 190 -16.12 -5.39 3.21
N TYR A 191 -15.31 -4.70 4.02
CA TYR A 191 -14.99 -3.29 3.81
C TYR A 191 -13.49 -3.13 3.53
N GLY A 192 -13.19 -2.32 2.53
CA GLY A 192 -11.83 -2.02 2.11
C GLY A 192 -11.58 -0.53 2.02
N PHE A 193 -10.38 -0.12 2.39
CA PHE A 193 -9.88 1.22 2.15
C PHE A 193 -8.45 1.15 1.62
N ALA A 194 -8.11 1.98 0.64
CA ALA A 194 -6.73 2.20 0.26
C ALA A 194 -6.40 3.68 0.08
N ILE A 195 -5.15 4.05 0.36
CA ILE A 195 -4.71 5.43 0.16
C ILE A 195 -4.71 5.78 -1.33
N LEU A 196 -4.30 4.84 -2.19
CA LEU A 196 -4.25 5.06 -3.64
C LEU A 196 -4.75 3.82 -4.40
N ASP A 197 -5.50 4.02 -5.47
CA ASP A 197 -5.66 3.03 -6.55
C ASP A 197 -4.77 3.43 -7.74
N ARG A 198 -4.02 2.46 -8.29
CA ARG A 198 -3.30 2.65 -9.57
C ARG A 198 -4.21 2.52 -10.79
N CYS A 199 -5.50 2.29 -10.60
CA CYS A 199 -6.50 2.15 -11.68
C CYS A 199 -6.19 0.98 -12.61
N GLN A 200 -5.64 -0.12 -12.05
CA GLN A 200 -5.26 -1.32 -12.81
C GLN A 200 -6.34 -2.42 -12.74
N GLY A 201 -7.54 -2.10 -12.26
CA GLY A 201 -8.66 -3.04 -12.13
C GLY A 201 -8.74 -3.78 -10.80
N GLY A 202 -7.89 -3.46 -9.82
CA GLY A 202 -7.90 -4.08 -8.49
C GLY A 202 -9.22 -3.89 -7.75
N LEU A 203 -9.81 -2.69 -7.78
CA LEU A 203 -11.10 -2.41 -7.13
C LEU A 203 -12.23 -3.28 -7.71
N SER A 204 -12.29 -3.46 -9.03
CA SER A 204 -13.27 -4.35 -9.65
C SER A 204 -13.10 -5.81 -9.22
N ARG A 205 -11.86 -6.26 -9.04
CA ARG A 205 -11.57 -7.63 -8.54
C ARG A 205 -11.97 -7.78 -7.08
N LEU A 206 -11.76 -6.76 -6.25
CA LEU A 206 -12.21 -6.74 -4.85
C LEU A 206 -13.73 -6.79 -4.75
N ALA A 207 -14.44 -5.99 -5.55
CA ALA A 207 -15.90 -6.01 -5.61
C ALA A 207 -16.43 -7.39 -6.04
N ALA A 208 -15.80 -8.03 -7.03
CA ALA A 208 -16.16 -9.39 -7.44
C ALA A 208 -15.91 -10.45 -6.35
N ALA A 209 -14.99 -10.19 -5.42
CA ALA A 209 -14.75 -11.00 -4.23
C ALA A 209 -15.65 -10.63 -3.04
N GLY A 210 -16.60 -9.71 -3.21
CA GLY A 210 -17.53 -9.29 -2.14
C GLY A 210 -16.96 -8.25 -1.17
N VAL A 211 -15.89 -7.53 -1.56
CA VAL A 211 -15.29 -6.45 -0.80
C VAL A 211 -15.72 -5.10 -1.37
N GLU A 212 -16.42 -4.30 -0.57
CA GLU A 212 -16.70 -2.91 -0.86
C GLU A 212 -15.48 -2.06 -0.50
N ALA A 213 -14.69 -1.69 -1.52
CA ALA A 213 -13.46 -0.93 -1.34
C ALA A 213 -13.59 0.50 -1.87
N VAL A 214 -13.23 1.47 -1.03
CA VAL A 214 -13.09 2.88 -1.40
C VAL A 214 -11.62 3.31 -1.34
N VAL A 215 -11.27 4.38 -2.03
CA VAL A 215 -9.90 4.91 -2.03
C VAL A 215 -9.87 6.40 -1.80
N LEU A 216 -8.80 6.89 -1.18
CA LEU A 216 -8.61 8.33 -1.00
C LEU A 216 -8.35 9.03 -2.34
N GLN A 217 -7.59 8.39 -3.24
CA GLN A 217 -7.25 8.96 -4.53
C GLN A 217 -7.05 7.89 -5.62
N ASN A 218 -7.44 8.24 -6.84
CA ASN A 218 -7.13 7.47 -8.04
C ASN A 218 -5.91 8.05 -8.74
N THR A 219 -5.08 7.19 -9.32
CA THR A 219 -3.92 7.57 -10.14
C THR A 219 -4.33 7.61 -11.62
N ASP A 220 -5.27 8.49 -11.95
CA ASP A 220 -5.85 8.65 -13.29
C ASP A 220 -5.35 9.93 -13.99
N SER A 221 -5.93 10.27 -15.14
CA SER A 221 -5.58 11.48 -15.88
C SER A 221 -5.79 12.76 -15.08
N ASP A 222 -6.80 12.80 -14.23
CA ASP A 222 -7.19 13.99 -13.48
C ASP A 222 -6.19 14.23 -12.35
N PHE A 223 -5.70 13.16 -11.72
CA PHE A 223 -4.59 13.22 -10.77
C PHE A 223 -3.33 13.85 -11.36
N PHE A 224 -2.91 13.44 -12.57
CA PHE A 224 -1.72 14.02 -13.22
C PHE A 224 -1.96 15.44 -13.74
N SER A 225 -3.19 15.75 -14.18
CA SER A 225 -3.56 17.11 -14.58
C SER A 225 -3.48 18.07 -13.40
N ALA A 226 -4.01 17.68 -12.23
CA ALA A 226 -3.90 18.44 -11.00
C ALA A 226 -2.44 18.65 -10.57
N ALA A 227 -1.56 17.66 -10.78
CA ALA A 227 -0.13 17.79 -10.51
C ALA A 227 0.58 18.80 -11.44
N VAL A 228 0.14 18.92 -12.69
CA VAL A 228 0.62 19.97 -13.61
C VAL A 228 0.13 21.35 -13.15
N GLU A 229 -1.15 21.48 -12.82
CA GLU A 229 -1.72 22.74 -12.32
C GLU A 229 -1.04 23.22 -11.04
N ALA A 230 -0.65 22.29 -10.17
CA ALA A 230 0.12 22.56 -8.96
C ALA A 230 1.61 22.85 -9.20
N GLY A 231 2.08 22.82 -10.46
CA GLY A 231 3.48 23.04 -10.83
C GLY A 231 4.43 21.93 -10.37
N MET A 232 3.91 20.73 -10.08
CA MET A 232 4.70 19.58 -9.64
C MET A 232 5.24 18.75 -10.80
N LEU A 233 4.57 18.80 -11.97
CA LEU A 233 4.94 18.12 -13.21
C LEU A 233 4.87 19.07 -14.39
N SER A 234 5.65 18.81 -15.44
CA SER A 234 5.44 19.42 -16.74
C SER A 234 4.27 18.75 -17.49
N GLN A 235 3.69 19.44 -18.47
CA GLN A 235 2.68 18.84 -19.33
C GLN A 235 3.21 17.58 -20.05
N ALA A 236 4.47 17.62 -20.52
CA ALA A 236 5.10 16.47 -21.19
C ALA A 236 5.24 15.26 -20.24
N GLN A 237 5.52 15.50 -18.96
CA GLN A 237 5.55 14.46 -17.93
C GLN A 237 4.17 13.85 -17.67
N ALA A 238 3.11 14.67 -17.62
CA ALA A 238 1.75 14.15 -17.46
C ALA A 238 1.30 13.36 -18.70
N ASP A 239 1.55 13.89 -19.91
CA ASP A 239 1.11 13.28 -21.17
C ASP A 239 1.68 11.86 -21.35
N GLN A 240 2.98 11.67 -21.06
CA GLN A 240 3.59 10.34 -21.15
C GLN A 240 2.99 9.35 -20.12
N VAL A 241 2.64 9.82 -18.92
CA VAL A 241 2.02 8.97 -17.90
C VAL A 241 0.61 8.59 -18.32
N VAL A 242 -0.17 9.53 -18.84
CA VAL A 242 -1.52 9.26 -19.35
C VAL A 242 -1.48 8.28 -20.53
N ALA A 243 -0.50 8.42 -21.44
CA ALA A 243 -0.28 7.47 -22.52
C ALA A 243 0.03 6.06 -21.98
N PHE A 244 0.94 5.95 -21.02
CA PHE A 244 1.27 4.69 -20.36
C PHE A 244 0.07 4.06 -19.64
N LEU A 245 -0.73 4.85 -18.91
CA LEU A 245 -1.92 4.33 -18.21
C LEU A 245 -2.96 3.76 -19.18
N ARG A 246 -3.06 4.33 -20.40
CA ARG A 246 -3.98 3.86 -21.43
C ARG A 246 -3.54 2.53 -22.04
N ASP A 247 -2.26 2.44 -22.43
CA ASP A 247 -1.69 1.22 -23.00
C ASP A 247 -0.16 1.16 -22.72
N PRO A 248 0.24 0.44 -21.64
CA PRO A 248 1.65 0.29 -21.30
C PRO A 248 2.48 -0.35 -22.43
N ALA A 249 1.91 -1.28 -23.19
CA ALA A 249 2.62 -1.99 -24.25
C ALA A 249 2.80 -1.11 -25.49
N ALA A 250 1.82 -0.27 -25.82
CA ALA A 250 1.98 0.75 -26.86
C ALA A 250 3.04 1.78 -26.46
N TYR A 251 3.01 2.26 -25.21
CA TYR A 251 4.02 3.19 -24.69
C TYR A 251 5.45 2.65 -24.87
N GLU A 252 5.70 1.38 -24.49
CA GLU A 252 7.03 0.77 -24.65
C GLU A 252 7.48 0.71 -26.11
N LYS A 253 6.57 0.33 -27.03
CA LYS A 253 6.86 0.26 -28.46
C LYS A 253 7.16 1.63 -29.05
N GLU A 254 6.37 2.64 -28.70
CA GLU A 254 6.53 4.01 -29.18
C GLU A 254 7.86 4.60 -28.69
N LEU A 255 8.23 4.36 -27.43
CA LEU A 255 9.51 4.81 -26.90
C LEU A 255 10.68 4.20 -27.67
N LEU A 256 10.66 2.88 -27.91
CA LEU A 256 11.73 2.19 -28.64
C LEU A 256 11.80 2.60 -30.11
N ALA A 257 10.67 2.95 -30.73
CA ALA A 257 10.64 3.50 -32.08
C ALA A 257 11.25 4.91 -32.13
N ALA A 258 11.00 5.73 -31.12
CA ALA A 258 11.57 7.07 -30.98
C ALA A 258 13.05 7.04 -30.57
N GLN A 259 13.48 6.01 -29.84
CA GLN A 259 14.84 5.83 -29.33
C GLN A 259 15.37 4.41 -29.61
N PRO A 260 15.76 4.12 -30.87
CA PRO A 260 16.20 2.77 -31.26
C PRO A 260 17.43 2.25 -30.52
N GLU A 261 18.27 3.15 -30.00
CA GLU A 261 19.52 2.82 -29.31
C GLU A 261 19.33 2.62 -27.80
N PHE A 262 18.16 2.97 -27.22
CA PHE A 262 17.91 2.96 -25.77
C PHE A 262 18.32 1.64 -25.08
N LEU A 263 17.91 0.51 -25.63
CA LEU A 263 18.25 -0.80 -25.05
C LEU A 263 19.75 -1.10 -25.14
N LEU A 264 20.40 -0.72 -26.24
CA LEU A 264 21.83 -0.94 -26.43
C LEU A 264 22.66 -0.04 -25.49
N GLU A 265 22.22 1.20 -25.30
CA GLU A 265 22.83 2.16 -24.36
C GLU A 265 22.73 1.66 -22.92
N GLU A 266 21.56 1.18 -22.48
CA GLU A 266 21.37 0.59 -21.15
C GLU A 266 22.26 -0.65 -20.94
N ILE A 267 22.35 -1.52 -21.95
CA ILE A 267 23.21 -2.72 -21.94
C ILE A 267 24.69 -2.34 -21.80
N ALA A 268 25.12 -1.31 -22.54
CA ALA A 268 26.49 -0.81 -22.52
C ALA A 268 26.84 -0.12 -21.20
N ALA A 269 25.90 0.64 -20.61
CA ALA A 269 26.03 1.25 -19.30
C ALA A 269 26.15 0.21 -18.17
N GLY A 270 25.57 -0.98 -18.37
CA GLY A 270 25.68 -2.11 -17.45
C GLY A 270 24.84 -1.94 -16.18
N GLY A 271 25.17 -2.72 -15.14
CA GLY A 271 24.40 -2.76 -13.89
C GLY A 271 22.98 -3.32 -14.07
N ARG A 272 22.11 -3.04 -13.09
CA ARG A 272 20.76 -3.61 -13.03
C ARG A 272 19.87 -3.23 -14.21
N ASN A 273 20.01 -2.01 -14.74
CA ASN A 273 19.21 -1.61 -15.90
C ASN A 273 19.71 -2.31 -17.18
N GLY A 274 21.03 -2.42 -17.37
CA GLY A 274 21.59 -3.20 -18.48
C GLY A 274 21.21 -4.68 -18.45
N GLU A 275 21.13 -5.29 -17.26
CA GLU A 275 20.59 -6.65 -17.09
C GLU A 275 19.12 -6.75 -17.53
N ARG A 276 18.29 -5.79 -17.13
CA ARG A 276 16.87 -5.75 -17.51
C ARG A 276 16.68 -5.48 -19.00
N ALA A 277 17.50 -4.63 -19.61
CA ALA A 277 17.49 -4.38 -21.04
C ALA A 277 17.83 -5.63 -21.86
N ARG A 278 18.80 -6.45 -21.41
CA ARG A 278 19.07 -7.76 -22.04
C ARG A 278 17.86 -8.68 -21.96
N LEU A 279 17.26 -8.81 -20.78
CA LEU A 279 16.08 -9.66 -20.57
C LEU A 279 14.89 -9.20 -21.41
N TYR A 280 14.71 -7.88 -21.58
CA TYR A 280 13.66 -7.33 -22.43
C TYR A 280 13.85 -7.73 -23.90
N LEU A 281 15.08 -7.61 -24.44
CA LEU A 281 15.39 -8.06 -25.80
C LEU A 281 15.14 -9.56 -26.01
N GLU A 282 15.52 -10.40 -25.04
CA GLU A 282 15.29 -11.84 -25.09
C GLU A 282 13.80 -12.21 -25.17
N ARG A 283 12.91 -11.38 -24.60
CA ARG A 283 11.46 -11.58 -24.66
C ARG A 283 10.82 -11.11 -25.95
N MET A 284 11.50 -10.23 -26.70
CA MET A 284 11.04 -9.74 -27.99
C MET A 284 11.39 -10.67 -29.16
N ALA A 285 12.41 -11.52 -28.99
CA ALA A 285 12.90 -12.48 -29.97
C ALA A 285 12.02 -13.74 -30.02
#